data_AF-V9KTX1-F1
#
_entry.id   AF-V9KTX1-F1
#
_cell.length_a   1.000
_cell.length_b   1.000
_cell.length_c   1.000
_cell.angle_alpha   90.00
_cell.angle_beta   90.00
_cell.angle_gamma   90.00
#
_symmetry.space_group_name_H-M   'P 1'
#
loop_
_entity.id
_entity.type
_entity.pdbx_description
1 polymer ?
#
loop_
_entity_poly.entity_id
_entity_poly.type
_entity_poly.pdbx_seq_one_letter_code
_entity_poly.pdbx_strand_id
1 'polypeptide(L)'
;TLQSDGMASARVAALILSLAAREGEGGRGTEGGEEEEGGGEEEGPPPPEAIPNHQGLSPLKMAAAEGNVEMFRYLMNRRVRVSLALGPVSSVFYDLSEIDTRDRDCSVLELIVSSRNVQALQILDLPPVKQLMRLKWERFGKHYFRVLSVLYLMYIVTATLCCAFRPLKPRPGNMSGTWDTVIYVQKDLQESYVTHADHIRLVGEIITISGAVCILLLEIPDIIRFGAKRYFGKTALGGPFHTIIMIYAGLVLVTAFVRLGGWQTQTVTQTQTQTQTESVPMSLALVLGWTNLMYFARGFHTLGPFTIMIQKMIFGDILRFCWLMLIVLLGFSSAFYVTFQTLAPEAWDHFADFWTLLFTMFQLFLGLLDIPINYSKATPAIIKLLYVCYMVFAFLLMVNLLIATMGETHWRVQGERQRLWRAQVVASTLLMERWMPRWMWPRIGINGKNYGLGNHWYLRVENDSRTGRTSEERENERAREESERSGRARERGEERESESETVYHV
;
A
#
# COMPACT_ATOMS: atom_id res chain seq x y z
N THR A 1 16.99 -29.62 23.73
CA THR A 1 16.87 -28.14 23.70
C THR A 1 16.63 -27.57 22.29
N LEU A 2 16.11 -28.35 21.33
CA LEU A 2 15.74 -27.83 19.98
C LEU A 2 14.30 -28.21 19.57
N GLN A 3 13.48 -28.64 20.53
CA GLN A 3 12.09 -29.07 20.31
C GLN A 3 11.07 -28.21 21.10
N SER A 4 11.53 -27.24 21.89
CA SER A 4 10.68 -26.36 22.72
C SER A 4 10.25 -25.06 22.04
N ASP A 5 10.99 -24.59 21.04
CA ASP A 5 10.83 -23.21 20.54
C ASP A 5 9.83 -23.09 19.38
N GLY A 6 9.60 -24.17 18.62
CA GLY A 6 8.57 -24.22 17.58
C GLY A 6 7.14 -24.28 18.15
N MET A 7 6.98 -24.81 19.36
CA MET A 7 5.67 -24.92 20.02
C MET A 7 5.21 -23.59 20.64
N ALA A 8 6.13 -22.65 20.90
CA ALA A 8 5.80 -21.34 21.46
C ALA A 8 5.12 -20.42 20.42
N SER A 9 5.55 -20.45 19.16
CA SER A 9 4.97 -19.62 18.09
C SER A 9 3.54 -20.05 17.70
N ALA A 10 3.30 -21.36 17.59
CA ALA A 10 1.97 -21.91 17.33
C ALA A 10 1.01 -21.72 18.51
N ARG A 11 1.51 -21.81 19.76
CA ARG A 11 0.72 -21.52 20.96
C ARG A 11 0.34 -20.06 21.06
N VAL A 12 1.20 -19.12 20.66
CA VAL A 12 0.87 -17.69 20.65
C VAL A 12 -0.20 -17.37 19.59
N ALA A 13 -0.12 -17.95 18.39
CA ALA A 13 -1.15 -17.78 17.36
C ALA A 13 -2.51 -18.40 17.76
N ALA A 14 -2.50 -19.59 18.39
CA ALA A 14 -3.70 -20.22 18.92
C ALA A 14 -4.28 -19.48 20.14
N LEU A 15 -3.42 -18.87 20.99
CA LEU A 15 -3.87 -18.04 22.12
C LEU A 15 -4.56 -16.78 21.61
N ILE A 16 -4.02 -16.13 20.57
CA ILE A 16 -4.61 -14.94 19.93
C ILE A 16 -5.97 -15.27 19.31
N LEU A 17 -6.10 -16.41 18.62
CA LEU A 17 -7.38 -16.87 18.07
C LEU A 17 -8.40 -17.26 19.16
N SER A 18 -7.95 -17.85 20.27
CA SER A 18 -8.82 -18.20 21.39
C SER A 18 -9.27 -16.98 22.22
N LEU A 19 -8.47 -15.92 22.27
CA LEU A 19 -8.81 -14.67 22.96
C LEU A 19 -9.77 -13.83 22.13
N ALA A 20 -9.63 -13.82 20.80
CA ALA A 20 -10.59 -13.18 19.90
C ALA A 20 -11.98 -13.85 19.93
N ALA A 21 -12.05 -15.16 20.17
CA ALA A 21 -13.32 -15.88 20.34
C ALA A 21 -13.98 -15.67 21.71
N ARG A 22 -13.21 -15.27 22.74
CA ARG A 22 -13.69 -15.12 24.12
C ARG A 22 -14.14 -13.69 24.47
N GLU A 23 -13.78 -12.69 23.65
CA GLU A 23 -14.34 -11.33 23.72
C GLU A 23 -15.76 -11.22 23.10
N GLY A 24 -16.28 -12.29 22.49
CA GLY A 24 -17.65 -12.34 21.95
C GLY A 24 -18.77 -12.61 22.97
N GLU A 25 -18.45 -13.05 24.20
CA GLU A 25 -19.47 -13.44 25.20
C GLU A 25 -19.33 -12.78 26.59
N GLY A 26 -18.36 -11.90 26.79
CA GLY A 26 -18.10 -11.26 28.10
C GLY A 26 -18.38 -9.75 28.10
N GLY A 27 -19.65 -9.34 27.98
CA GLY A 27 -19.99 -7.92 27.90
C GLY A 27 -21.44 -7.56 28.24
N ARG A 28 -22.07 -8.25 29.20
CA ARG A 28 -23.26 -7.78 29.91
C ARG A 28 -23.00 -7.83 31.40
N GLY A 29 -22.15 -6.90 31.86
CA GLY A 29 -21.98 -6.57 33.26
C GLY A 29 -22.56 -5.18 33.49
N THR A 30 -23.74 -5.14 34.09
CA THR A 30 -24.28 -3.96 34.76
C THR A 30 -23.38 -3.64 35.96
N GLU A 31 -22.60 -2.57 35.89
CA GLU A 31 -22.01 -1.95 37.07
C GLU A 31 -22.47 -0.50 37.10
N GLY A 32 -23.51 -0.27 37.90
CA GLY A 32 -23.67 0.98 38.61
C GLY A 32 -22.71 0.96 39.80
N GLY A 33 -21.93 2.03 39.92
CA GLY A 33 -21.12 2.40 41.07
C GLY A 33 -20.95 3.90 40.94
N GLU A 34 -21.82 4.65 41.61
CA GLU A 34 -21.44 5.40 42.81
C GLU A 34 -20.42 6.50 42.45
N GLU A 35 -20.98 7.64 42.06
CA GLU A 35 -20.29 8.93 42.08
C GLU A 35 -19.92 9.23 43.53
N GLU A 36 -18.66 9.01 43.90
CA GLU A 36 -18.09 9.66 45.08
C GLU A 36 -18.00 11.16 44.81
N GLU A 37 -18.89 11.92 45.47
CA GLU A 37 -18.83 13.37 45.63
C GLU A 37 -17.48 13.77 46.25
N GLY A 38 -16.54 14.15 45.38
CA GLY A 38 -15.27 14.76 45.75
C GLY A 38 -15.17 16.17 45.21
N GLY A 39 -15.61 17.15 46.00
CA GLY A 39 -15.15 18.56 46.00
C GLY A 39 -15.13 19.29 44.66
N GLY A 40 -16.16 20.09 44.41
CA GLY A 40 -16.25 20.97 43.25
C GLY A 40 -15.10 21.98 43.13
N GLU A 41 -14.35 21.87 42.05
CA GLU A 41 -13.86 23.03 41.32
C GLU A 41 -14.86 23.27 40.17
N GLU A 42 -15.45 24.46 40.10
CA GLU A 42 -16.31 24.88 38.99
C GLU A 42 -15.52 24.77 37.68
N GLU A 43 -15.71 23.68 36.92
CA GLU A 43 -15.26 23.62 35.53
C GLU A 43 -16.08 24.63 34.73
N GLY A 44 -15.49 25.81 34.49
CA GLY A 44 -16.03 26.79 33.55
C GLY A 44 -16.31 26.16 32.17
N PRO A 45 -17.04 26.86 31.29
CA PRO A 45 -17.38 26.32 29.97
C PRO A 45 -16.12 25.82 29.26
N PRO A 46 -16.17 24.64 28.61
CA PRO A 46 -15.01 24.06 27.98
C PRO A 46 -14.40 25.07 27.00
N PRO A 47 -13.06 25.14 26.90
CA PRO A 47 -12.42 26.10 26.03
C PRO A 47 -13.00 25.99 24.62
N PRO A 48 -13.13 27.10 23.87
CA PRO A 48 -13.76 27.09 22.55
C PRO A 48 -13.07 26.13 21.56
N GLU A 49 -11.82 25.77 21.84
CA GLU A 49 -11.03 24.81 21.07
C GLU A 49 -11.44 23.34 21.28
N ALA A 50 -12.17 23.03 22.36
CA ALA A 50 -12.66 21.70 22.67
C ALA A 50 -14.09 21.46 22.14
N ILE A 51 -14.78 22.51 21.69
CA ILE A 51 -16.18 22.43 21.21
C ILE A 51 -16.20 21.76 19.83
N PRO A 52 -16.87 20.60 19.67
CA PRO A 52 -16.97 19.92 18.38
C PRO A 52 -18.11 20.49 17.52
N ASN A 53 -18.00 20.32 16.21
CA ASN A 53 -19.12 20.55 15.28
C ASN A 53 -20.14 19.38 15.33
N HIS A 54 -21.22 19.48 14.54
CA HIS A 54 -22.23 18.42 14.39
C HIS A 54 -21.68 17.05 13.92
N GLN A 55 -20.45 17.02 13.39
CA GLN A 55 -19.75 15.81 12.95
C GLN A 55 -18.71 15.32 13.98
N GLY A 56 -18.65 15.92 15.18
CA GLY A 56 -17.69 15.55 16.22
C GLY A 56 -16.26 16.08 16.00
N LEU A 57 -16.05 17.03 15.08
CA LEU A 57 -14.74 17.60 14.74
C LEU A 57 -14.49 18.88 15.54
N SER A 58 -13.40 18.91 16.31
CA SER A 58 -12.85 20.13 16.92
C SER A 58 -12.26 21.06 15.86
N PRO A 59 -12.00 22.34 16.17
CA PRO A 59 -11.32 23.27 15.26
C PRO A 59 -9.97 22.73 14.74
N LEU A 60 -9.21 22.02 15.58
CA LEU A 60 -7.95 21.38 15.19
C LEU A 60 -8.18 20.24 14.20
N LYS A 61 -9.17 19.37 14.46
CA LYS A 61 -9.55 18.28 13.55
C LYS A 61 -10.08 18.80 12.21
N MET A 62 -10.82 19.91 12.22
CA MET A 62 -11.33 20.55 11.02
C MET A 62 -10.19 21.15 10.19
N ALA A 63 -9.24 21.85 10.82
CA ALA A 63 -8.05 22.36 10.13
C ALA A 63 -7.26 21.22 9.46
N ALA A 64 -7.17 20.06 10.11
CA ALA A 64 -6.54 18.86 9.55
C ALA A 64 -7.33 18.24 8.38
N ALA A 65 -8.66 18.17 8.50
CA ALA A 65 -9.53 17.61 7.46
C ALA A 65 -9.52 18.45 6.18
N GLU A 66 -9.60 19.78 6.31
CA GLU A 66 -9.56 20.74 5.19
C GLU A 66 -8.15 20.92 4.63
N GLY A 67 -7.11 20.58 5.40
CA GLY A 67 -5.71 20.74 4.98
C GLY A 67 -5.18 22.17 5.13
N ASN A 68 -5.75 22.96 6.05
CA ASN A 68 -5.26 24.30 6.37
C ASN A 68 -4.03 24.21 7.29
N VAL A 69 -2.85 24.16 6.68
CA VAL A 69 -1.57 23.97 7.37
C VAL A 69 -1.25 25.11 8.34
N GLU A 70 -1.56 26.36 7.97
CA GLU A 70 -1.26 27.53 8.78
C GLU A 70 -2.12 27.58 10.05
N MET A 71 -3.43 27.35 9.92
CA MET A 71 -4.31 27.28 11.09
C MET A 71 -3.97 26.09 11.98
N PHE A 72 -3.63 24.94 11.39
CA PHE A 72 -3.19 23.79 12.18
C PHE A 72 -1.90 24.11 12.95
N ARG A 73 -0.91 24.74 12.32
CA ARG A 73 0.33 25.17 12.97
C ARG A 73 0.06 26.17 14.09
N TYR A 74 -0.80 27.15 13.86
CA TYR A 74 -1.18 28.15 14.85
C TYR A 74 -1.81 27.50 16.10
N LEU A 75 -2.82 26.65 15.90
CA LEU A 75 -3.51 25.95 16.99
C LEU A 75 -2.55 25.02 17.76
N MET A 76 -1.66 24.33 17.04
CA MET A 76 -0.65 23.46 17.68
C MET A 76 0.34 24.25 18.53
N ASN A 77 0.84 25.39 18.02
CA ASN A 77 1.79 26.23 18.76
C ASN A 77 1.16 26.85 20.02
N ARG A 78 -0.16 27.06 20.05
CA ARG A 78 -0.86 27.54 21.24
C ARG A 78 -1.01 26.46 22.32
N ARG A 79 -1.02 25.18 21.92
CA ARG A 79 -1.14 23.99 22.80
C ARG A 79 0.21 23.44 23.26
N VAL A 80 1.29 24.14 22.95
CA VAL A 80 2.65 23.77 23.31
C VAL A 80 2.96 24.23 24.73
N ARG A 81 3.60 23.36 25.53
CA ARG A 81 4.27 23.75 26.77
C ARG A 81 5.78 23.75 26.55
N VAL A 82 6.41 24.93 26.62
CA VAL A 82 7.87 25.06 26.54
C VAL A 82 8.45 24.74 27.90
N SER A 83 9.35 23.76 27.98
CA SER A 83 9.95 23.36 29.25
C SER A 83 11.35 23.92 29.45
N LEU A 84 12.14 24.05 28.38
CA LEU A 84 13.49 24.58 28.48
C LEU A 84 13.93 25.13 27.12
N ALA A 85 14.50 26.33 27.12
CA ALA A 85 15.20 26.90 25.97
C ALA A 85 16.64 27.20 26.38
N LEU A 86 17.60 26.46 25.80
CA LEU A 86 19.02 26.62 26.05
C LEU A 86 19.71 27.07 24.75
N GLY A 87 19.81 28.38 24.57
CA GLY A 87 20.36 28.99 23.37
C GLY A 87 19.60 28.55 22.10
N PRO A 88 20.26 27.89 21.13
CA PRO A 88 19.60 27.45 19.89
C PRO A 88 18.69 26.23 20.05
N VAL A 89 18.82 25.47 21.15
CA VAL A 89 18.04 24.25 21.38
C VAL A 89 16.87 24.56 22.32
N SER A 90 15.66 24.25 21.89
CA SER A 90 14.44 24.35 22.69
C SER A 90 13.77 22.99 22.82
N SER A 91 13.39 22.62 24.04
CA SER A 91 12.63 21.41 24.35
C SER A 91 11.18 21.77 24.62
N VAL A 92 10.31 21.17 23.80
CA VAL A 92 8.90 21.52 23.70
C VAL A 92 8.04 20.28 23.95
N PHE A 93 6.97 20.42 24.74
CA PHE A 93 5.99 19.36 24.96
C PHE A 93 4.71 19.66 24.19
N TYR A 94 4.33 18.76 23.28
CA TYR A 94 3.10 18.81 22.52
C TYR A 94 2.04 17.91 23.14
N ASP A 95 0.82 18.41 23.31
CA ASP A 95 -0.33 17.59 23.70
C ASP A 95 -0.77 16.65 22.56
N LEU A 96 -0.87 15.36 22.86
CA LEU A 96 -1.23 14.30 21.92
C LEU A 96 -2.72 13.93 21.96
N SER A 97 -3.52 14.51 22.87
CA SER A 97 -4.88 14.05 23.19
C SER A 97 -5.84 13.99 21.99
N GLU A 98 -5.68 14.88 21.00
CA GLU A 98 -6.49 14.87 19.77
C GLU A 98 -5.79 14.23 18.56
N ILE A 99 -4.47 14.05 18.64
CA ILE A 99 -3.63 13.60 17.52
C ILE A 99 -3.54 12.08 17.48
N ASP A 100 -3.37 11.46 18.65
CA ASP A 100 -3.16 10.03 18.78
C ASP A 100 -4.46 9.22 18.59
N THR A 101 -4.34 8.05 17.98
CA THR A 101 -5.45 7.15 17.58
C THR A 101 -6.12 6.40 18.71
N ARG A 102 -5.52 6.40 19.92
CA ARG A 102 -5.91 5.48 20.98
C ARG A 102 -7.14 5.91 21.80
N ASP A 103 -7.45 7.21 21.84
CA ASP A 103 -8.43 7.77 22.79
C ASP A 103 -9.78 8.14 22.16
N ARG A 104 -9.90 8.34 20.83
CA ARG A 104 -11.14 8.83 20.20
C ARG A 104 -11.39 8.22 18.83
N ASP A 105 -12.67 8.00 18.50
CA ASP A 105 -13.13 7.33 17.26
C ASP A 105 -12.85 8.05 15.91
N CYS A 106 -12.08 9.13 15.91
CA CYS A 106 -11.58 9.83 14.71
C CYS A 106 -10.38 10.69 15.10
N SER A 107 -9.17 10.19 14.89
CA SER A 107 -7.93 10.92 15.18
C SER A 107 -7.58 11.93 14.08
N VAL A 108 -6.78 12.95 14.43
CA VAL A 108 -6.21 13.88 13.42
C VAL A 108 -5.43 13.11 12.35
N LEU A 109 -4.69 12.05 12.72
CA LEU A 109 -3.92 11.24 11.78
C LEU A 109 -4.80 10.52 10.75
N GLU A 110 -5.92 9.93 11.20
CA GLU A 110 -6.89 9.31 10.31
C GLU A 110 -7.60 10.34 9.43
N LEU A 111 -7.89 11.53 9.93
CA LEU A 111 -8.47 12.61 9.15
C LEU A 111 -7.52 13.10 8.06
N ILE A 112 -6.22 13.25 8.36
CA ILE A 112 -5.20 13.64 7.38
C ILE A 112 -5.07 12.59 6.28
N VAL A 113 -4.89 11.32 6.65
CA VAL A 113 -4.77 10.21 5.69
C VAL A 113 -6.05 10.01 4.88
N SER A 114 -7.20 10.30 5.49
CA SER A 114 -8.50 10.18 4.83
C SER A 114 -8.98 11.47 4.14
N SER A 115 -8.22 12.57 4.17
CA SER A 115 -8.58 13.78 3.43
C SER A 115 -8.39 13.57 1.93
N ARG A 116 -9.17 14.30 1.12
CA ARG A 116 -8.98 14.38 -0.34
C ARG A 116 -7.96 15.46 -0.72
N ASN A 117 -7.71 16.41 0.18
CA ASN A 117 -6.86 17.55 -0.10
C ASN A 117 -5.40 17.13 0.02
N VAL A 118 -4.63 17.29 -1.06
CA VAL A 118 -3.19 17.01 -1.08
C VAL A 118 -2.45 17.91 -0.07
N GLN A 119 -2.97 19.11 0.20
CA GLN A 119 -2.45 20.02 1.21
C GLN A 119 -2.52 19.43 2.63
N ALA A 120 -3.51 18.59 2.95
CA ALA A 120 -3.57 17.93 4.25
C ALA A 120 -2.35 17.02 4.49
N LEU A 121 -1.76 16.45 3.44
CA LEU A 121 -0.53 15.64 3.56
C LEU A 121 0.69 16.47 3.99
N GLN A 122 0.68 17.80 3.77
CA GLN A 122 1.75 18.69 4.26
C GLN A 122 1.75 18.80 5.78
N ILE A 123 0.61 18.55 6.44
CA ILE A 123 0.50 18.52 7.91
C ILE A 123 1.36 17.39 8.49
N LEU A 124 1.60 16.30 7.75
CA LEU A 124 2.50 15.22 8.17
C LEU A 124 3.97 15.65 8.27
N ASP A 125 4.37 16.73 7.59
CA ASP A 125 5.73 17.26 7.66
C ASP A 125 5.93 18.19 8.87
N LEU A 126 4.86 18.56 9.59
CA LEU A 126 4.97 19.37 10.81
C LEU A 126 5.66 18.60 11.95
N PRO A 127 6.47 19.27 12.79
CA PRO A 127 7.30 18.62 13.80
C PRO A 127 6.59 17.61 14.72
N PRO A 128 5.44 17.94 15.37
CA PRO A 128 4.82 17.01 16.32
C PRO A 128 4.32 15.74 15.65
N VAL A 129 3.68 15.87 14.48
CA VAL A 129 3.13 14.74 13.72
C VAL A 129 4.27 13.89 13.13
N LYS A 130 5.26 14.54 12.53
CA LYS A 130 6.43 13.87 11.94
C LYS A 130 7.22 13.07 12.97
N GLN A 131 7.48 13.64 14.14
CA GLN A 131 8.23 12.96 15.20
C GLN A 131 7.43 11.83 15.83
N LEU A 132 6.13 12.03 16.08
CA LEU A 132 5.25 10.98 16.58
C LEU A 132 5.23 9.76 15.64
N MET A 133 5.06 10.00 14.33
CA MET A 133 5.03 8.93 13.34
C MET A 133 6.39 8.24 13.18
N ARG A 134 7.49 8.99 13.26
CA ARG A 134 8.85 8.41 13.27
C ARG A 134 9.04 7.49 14.47
N LEU A 135 8.60 7.89 15.65
CA LEU A 135 8.70 7.07 16.87
C LEU A 135 7.84 5.81 16.78
N LYS A 136 6.58 5.93 16.32
CA LYS A 136 5.69 4.77 16.10
C LYS A 136 6.31 3.79 15.10
N TRP A 137 6.84 4.30 13.99
CA TRP A 137 7.40 3.46 12.94
C TRP A 137 8.71 2.79 13.34
N GLU A 138 9.71 3.52 13.87
CA GLU A 138 11.01 2.91 14.20
C GLU A 138 10.92 1.96 15.38
N ARG A 139 10.07 2.25 16.38
CA ARG A 139 9.95 1.40 17.56
C ARG A 139 9.17 0.12 17.29
N PHE A 140 7.99 0.24 16.69
CA PHE A 140 7.06 -0.89 16.52
C PHE A 140 6.81 -1.21 15.05
N GLY A 141 6.39 -0.20 14.27
CA GLY A 141 5.85 -0.42 12.94
C GLY A 141 6.78 -1.17 11.99
N LYS A 142 8.03 -0.76 11.90
CA LYS A 142 9.04 -1.35 11.02
C LYS A 142 9.29 -2.84 11.32
N HIS A 143 9.29 -3.23 12.59
CA HIS A 143 9.54 -4.61 13.00
C HIS A 143 8.34 -5.49 12.69
N TYR A 144 7.14 -5.09 13.13
CA TYR A 144 5.92 -5.84 12.86
C TYR A 144 5.62 -5.94 11.37
N PHE A 145 5.82 -4.85 10.63
CA PHE A 145 5.60 -4.84 9.18
C PHE A 145 6.56 -5.79 8.45
N ARG A 146 7.82 -5.88 8.87
CA ARG A 146 8.79 -6.85 8.32
C ARG A 146 8.39 -8.29 8.64
N VAL A 147 7.99 -8.57 9.89
CA VAL A 147 7.53 -9.90 10.29
C VAL A 147 6.30 -10.31 9.47
N LEU A 148 5.32 -9.40 9.33
CA LEU A 148 4.14 -9.63 8.50
C LEU A 148 4.49 -9.88 7.02
N SER A 149 5.46 -9.13 6.49
CA SER A 149 5.96 -9.32 5.11
C SER A 149 6.57 -10.71 4.92
N VAL A 150 7.37 -11.18 5.88
CA VAL A 150 7.99 -12.51 5.84
C VAL A 150 6.93 -13.60 5.98
N LEU A 151 5.96 -13.44 6.89
CA LEU A 151 4.85 -14.38 7.05
C LEU A 151 4.01 -14.50 5.78
N TYR A 152 3.68 -13.37 5.14
CA TYR A 152 2.96 -13.36 3.87
C TYR A 152 3.78 -13.99 2.74
N LEU A 153 5.09 -13.75 2.69
CA LEU A 153 5.98 -14.41 1.73
C LEU A 153 5.98 -15.93 1.91
N MET A 154 6.07 -16.42 3.15
CA MET A 154 5.97 -17.84 3.45
C MET A 154 4.60 -18.42 3.05
N TYR A 155 3.54 -17.66 3.27
CA TYR A 155 2.18 -18.02 2.87
C TYR A 155 2.04 -18.16 1.34
N ILE A 156 2.51 -17.18 0.54
CA ILE A 156 2.40 -17.25 -0.92
C ILE A 156 3.32 -18.32 -1.53
N VAL A 157 4.49 -18.55 -0.93
CA VAL A 157 5.37 -19.68 -1.31
C VAL A 157 4.67 -21.01 -1.05
N THR A 158 4.03 -21.17 0.11
CA THR A 158 3.24 -22.37 0.43
C THR A 158 2.10 -22.57 -0.56
N ALA A 159 1.35 -21.50 -0.89
CA ALA A 159 0.31 -21.54 -1.92
C ALA A 159 0.86 -21.96 -3.29
N THR A 160 2.02 -21.42 -3.69
CA THR A 160 2.69 -21.75 -4.95
C THR A 160 3.15 -23.20 -4.99
N LEU A 161 3.70 -23.73 -3.89
CA LEU A 161 4.11 -25.14 -3.78
C LEU A 161 2.90 -26.07 -3.85
N CYS A 162 1.81 -25.76 -3.15
CA CYS A 162 0.56 -26.53 -3.26
C CYS A 162 0.05 -26.53 -4.70
N CYS A 163 0.19 -25.40 -5.39
CA CYS A 163 -0.21 -25.26 -6.77
C CYS A 163 0.66 -26.04 -7.76
N ALA A 164 1.98 -26.01 -7.56
CA ALA A 164 2.94 -26.71 -8.40
C ALA A 164 2.84 -28.23 -8.25
N PHE A 165 2.60 -28.73 -7.03
CA PHE A 165 2.46 -30.16 -6.73
C PHE A 165 1.01 -30.65 -6.78
N ARG A 166 0.16 -30.02 -7.59
CA ARG A 166 -1.24 -30.44 -7.80
C ARG A 166 -1.31 -31.90 -8.26
N PRO A 167 -2.24 -32.71 -7.73
CA PRO A 167 -2.33 -34.13 -8.06
C PRO A 167 -2.90 -34.30 -9.48
N LEU A 168 -2.04 -34.70 -10.40
CA LEU A 168 -2.34 -34.94 -11.81
C LEU A 168 -2.11 -36.42 -12.14
N LYS A 169 -2.98 -37.00 -12.97
CA LYS A 169 -2.83 -38.34 -13.58
C LYS A 169 -2.76 -38.21 -15.10
N PRO A 170 -2.03 -39.09 -15.79
CA PRO A 170 -2.09 -39.15 -17.25
C PRO A 170 -3.52 -39.43 -17.69
N ARG A 171 -3.96 -38.81 -18.78
CA ARG A 171 -5.31 -39.01 -19.31
C ARG A 171 -5.51 -40.49 -19.70
N PRO A 172 -6.63 -41.13 -19.28
CA PRO A 172 -6.86 -42.55 -19.56
C PRO A 172 -7.43 -42.85 -20.97
N GLY A 173 -7.87 -41.84 -21.73
CA GLY A 173 -8.46 -42.00 -23.07
C GLY A 173 -7.55 -41.53 -24.21
N ASN A 174 -7.73 -42.12 -25.41
CA ASN A 174 -7.05 -41.69 -26.64
C ASN A 174 -7.51 -40.29 -27.07
N MET A 175 -6.61 -39.56 -27.75
CA MET A 175 -6.85 -38.22 -28.29
C MET A 175 -8.13 -38.21 -29.16
N SER A 176 -9.20 -37.56 -28.68
CA SER A 176 -10.50 -37.57 -29.38
C SER A 176 -10.59 -36.62 -30.57
N GLY A 177 -9.55 -35.82 -30.83
CA GLY A 177 -9.43 -34.94 -31.98
C GLY A 177 -8.03 -34.31 -32.10
N THR A 178 -7.72 -33.75 -33.27
CA THR A 178 -6.42 -33.09 -33.56
C THR A 178 -6.15 -31.86 -32.68
N TRP A 179 -7.19 -31.21 -32.17
CA TRP A 179 -7.12 -30.01 -31.33
C TRP A 179 -7.05 -30.29 -29.82
N ASP A 180 -7.12 -31.56 -29.41
CA ASP A 180 -7.20 -31.94 -28.00
C ASP A 180 -5.81 -32.22 -27.43
N THR A 181 -5.12 -31.17 -26.98
CA THR A 181 -3.71 -31.21 -26.54
C THR A 181 -3.51 -31.54 -25.06
N VAL A 182 -4.57 -31.95 -24.35
CA VAL A 182 -4.54 -32.14 -22.89
C VAL A 182 -3.97 -33.51 -22.53
N ILE A 183 -2.75 -33.50 -21.97
CA ILE A 183 -1.99 -34.73 -21.61
C ILE A 183 -2.33 -35.23 -20.19
N TYR A 184 -2.54 -34.30 -19.25
CA TYR A 184 -2.79 -34.60 -17.84
C TYR A 184 -4.19 -34.19 -17.41
N VAL A 185 -4.81 -35.02 -16.58
CA VAL A 185 -6.13 -34.81 -15.96
C VAL A 185 -5.96 -34.78 -14.44
N GLN A 186 -6.79 -33.99 -13.77
CA GLN A 186 -6.79 -33.94 -12.31
C GLN A 186 -7.17 -35.30 -11.70
N LYS A 187 -6.49 -35.71 -10.62
CA LYS A 187 -6.88 -36.89 -9.84
C LYS A 187 -8.14 -36.61 -9.03
N ASP A 188 -8.96 -37.63 -8.84
CA ASP A 188 -10.12 -37.57 -7.97
C ASP A 188 -9.71 -37.36 -6.50
N LEU A 189 -10.60 -36.84 -5.66
CA LEU A 189 -10.32 -36.54 -4.25
C LEU A 189 -9.77 -37.76 -3.50
N GLN A 190 -10.37 -38.93 -3.71
CA GLN A 190 -9.98 -40.18 -3.03
C GLN A 190 -8.61 -40.69 -3.48
N GLU A 191 -8.24 -40.46 -4.75
CA GLU A 191 -6.93 -40.82 -5.31
C GLU A 191 -5.84 -39.79 -4.99
N SER A 192 -6.24 -38.57 -4.58
CA SER A 192 -5.34 -37.45 -4.37
C SER A 192 -4.63 -37.45 -3.03
N TYR A 193 -5.09 -38.21 -2.02
CA TYR A 193 -4.59 -38.14 -0.64
C TYR A 193 -4.21 -39.50 -0.07
N VAL A 194 -3.37 -40.23 -0.80
CA VAL A 194 -2.93 -41.58 -0.38
C VAL A 194 -1.48 -41.60 0.08
N THR A 195 -0.61 -40.81 -0.55
CA THR A 195 0.83 -40.85 -0.26
C THR A 195 1.22 -39.88 0.86
N HIS A 196 2.35 -40.14 1.53
CA HIS A 196 2.91 -39.21 2.52
C HIS A 196 3.16 -37.81 1.96
N ALA A 197 3.56 -37.71 0.69
CA ALA A 197 3.74 -36.42 0.02
C ALA A 197 2.41 -35.66 -0.15
N ASP A 198 1.32 -36.39 -0.44
CA ASP A 198 -0.03 -35.79 -0.54
C ASP A 198 -0.54 -35.28 0.81
N HIS A 199 -0.19 -35.93 1.92
CA HIS A 199 -0.52 -35.43 3.26
C HIS A 199 0.20 -34.11 3.59
N ILE A 200 1.46 -33.95 3.16
CA ILE A 200 2.18 -32.67 3.32
C ILE A 200 1.49 -31.57 2.49
N ARG A 201 1.07 -31.89 1.26
CA ARG A 201 0.31 -30.96 0.42
C ARG A 201 -1.01 -30.57 1.08
N LEU A 202 -1.75 -31.53 1.64
CA LEU A 202 -3.01 -31.29 2.34
C LEU A 202 -2.84 -30.28 3.48
N VAL A 203 -1.76 -30.39 4.27
CA VAL A 203 -1.45 -29.41 5.33
C VAL A 203 -1.26 -28.02 4.73
N GLY A 204 -0.53 -27.92 3.62
CA GLY A 204 -0.36 -26.66 2.89
C GLY A 204 -1.68 -26.08 2.36
N GLU A 205 -2.56 -26.91 1.80
CA GLU A 205 -3.89 -26.51 1.32
C GLU A 205 -4.79 -25.99 2.46
N ILE A 206 -4.74 -26.63 3.63
CA ILE A 206 -5.47 -26.16 4.82
C ILE A 206 -4.93 -24.80 5.27
N ILE A 207 -3.61 -24.60 5.26
CA ILE A 207 -2.99 -23.31 5.59
C ILE A 207 -3.41 -22.22 4.59
N THR A 208 -3.48 -22.54 3.29
CA THR A 208 -3.83 -21.54 2.26
C THR A 208 -5.32 -21.15 2.34
N ILE A 209 -6.21 -22.13 2.54
CA ILE A 209 -7.64 -21.86 2.71
C ILE A 209 -7.91 -21.09 4.00
N SER A 210 -7.33 -21.52 5.12
CA SER A 210 -7.49 -20.83 6.41
C SER A 210 -6.94 -19.40 6.37
N GLY A 211 -5.80 -19.18 5.70
CA GLY A 211 -5.26 -17.86 5.46
C GLY A 211 -6.16 -16.99 4.58
N ALA A 212 -6.76 -17.54 3.52
CA ALA A 212 -7.72 -16.81 2.69
C ALA A 212 -8.98 -16.38 3.46
N VAL A 213 -9.53 -17.27 4.31
CA VAL A 213 -10.65 -16.92 5.20
C VAL A 213 -10.24 -15.83 6.18
N CYS A 214 -9.07 -15.94 6.82
CA CYS A 214 -8.55 -14.94 7.74
C CYS A 214 -8.41 -13.55 7.08
N ILE A 215 -7.85 -13.50 5.87
CA ILE A 215 -7.73 -12.27 5.08
C ILE A 215 -9.10 -11.61 4.87
N LEU A 216 -10.12 -12.38 4.47
CA LEU A 216 -11.46 -11.83 4.27
C LEU A 216 -12.09 -11.36 5.58
N LEU A 217 -11.92 -12.10 6.67
CA LEU A 217 -12.45 -11.71 7.99
C LEU A 217 -11.80 -10.42 8.53
N LEU A 218 -10.53 -10.16 8.20
CA LEU A 218 -9.85 -8.92 8.58
C LEU A 218 -10.28 -7.73 7.70
N GLU A 219 -10.48 -7.93 6.40
CA GLU A 219 -10.77 -6.85 5.45
C GLU A 219 -12.27 -6.46 5.39
N ILE A 220 -13.20 -7.41 5.54
CA ILE A 220 -14.64 -7.13 5.42
C ILE A 220 -15.16 -6.10 6.45
N PRO A 221 -14.84 -6.19 7.75
CA PRO A 221 -15.29 -5.20 8.74
C PRO A 221 -14.81 -3.78 8.42
N ASP A 222 -13.60 -3.66 7.87
CA ASP A 222 -13.01 -2.38 7.50
C ASP A 222 -13.74 -1.71 6.33
N ILE A 223 -14.20 -2.50 5.36
CA ILE A 223 -15.03 -2.02 4.25
C ILE A 223 -16.38 -1.53 4.74
N ILE A 224 -17.02 -2.26 5.66
CA ILE A 224 -18.33 -1.89 6.23
C ILE A 224 -18.20 -0.58 7.01
N ARG A 225 -17.12 -0.40 7.79
CA ARG A 225 -16.90 0.80 8.61
C ARG A 225 -16.62 2.05 7.78
N PHE A 226 -15.74 1.97 6.77
CA PHE A 226 -15.34 3.15 5.99
C PHE A 226 -16.22 3.42 4.76
N GLY A 227 -17.01 2.42 4.34
CA GLY A 227 -17.75 2.41 3.10
C GLY A 227 -16.86 2.08 1.89
N ALA A 228 -17.35 1.20 1.00
CA ALA A 228 -16.61 0.69 -0.15
C ALA A 228 -15.97 1.79 -1.02
N LYS A 229 -16.72 2.86 -1.32
CA LYS A 229 -16.21 3.97 -2.17
C LYS A 229 -15.02 4.72 -1.55
N ARG A 230 -14.97 4.87 -0.22
CA ARG A 230 -13.90 5.59 0.48
C ARG A 230 -12.69 4.68 0.71
N TYR A 231 -12.92 3.38 0.90
CA TYR A 231 -11.87 2.37 1.10
C TYR A 231 -11.07 2.10 -0.19
N PHE A 232 -11.77 1.84 -1.29
CA PHE A 232 -11.13 1.55 -2.59
C PHE A 232 -10.60 2.79 -3.32
N GLY A 233 -11.24 3.94 -3.12
CA GLY A 233 -10.88 5.18 -3.83
C GLY A 233 -9.58 5.83 -3.38
N LYS A 234 -8.89 5.32 -2.35
CA LYS A 234 -7.71 5.98 -1.76
C LYS A 234 -6.45 5.14 -1.88
N THR A 235 -5.58 5.55 -2.80
CA THR A 235 -4.22 5.01 -2.99
C THR A 235 -3.31 5.18 -1.78
N ALA A 236 -3.58 6.13 -0.87
CA ALA A 236 -2.78 6.33 0.34
C ALA A 236 -2.97 5.23 1.40
N LEU A 237 -4.17 4.66 1.53
CA LEU A 237 -4.44 3.56 2.47
C LEU A 237 -3.94 2.22 1.92
N GLY A 238 -3.95 2.06 0.60
CA GLY A 238 -3.55 0.83 -0.08
C GLY A 238 -4.42 0.56 -1.30
N GLY A 239 -5.60 1.19 -1.37
CA GLY A 239 -6.50 1.26 -2.52
C GLY A 239 -6.59 -0.06 -3.29
N PRO A 240 -5.94 -0.15 -4.46
CA PRO A 240 -6.02 -1.34 -5.31
C PRO A 240 -5.42 -2.61 -4.69
N PHE A 241 -4.45 -2.51 -3.77
CA PHE A 241 -3.85 -3.69 -3.15
C PHE A 241 -4.83 -4.42 -2.22
N HIS A 242 -5.67 -3.68 -1.49
CA HIS A 242 -6.75 -4.30 -0.71
C HIS A 242 -7.77 -5.01 -1.61
N THR A 243 -8.09 -4.41 -2.77
CA THR A 243 -8.93 -5.08 -3.78
C THR A 243 -8.26 -6.35 -4.31
N ILE A 244 -6.96 -6.30 -4.64
CA ILE A 244 -6.20 -7.44 -5.16
C ILE A 244 -6.18 -8.58 -4.15
N ILE A 245 -5.89 -8.32 -2.88
CA ILE A 245 -5.82 -9.38 -1.85
C ILE A 245 -7.18 -10.01 -1.57
N MET A 246 -8.27 -9.23 -1.67
CA MET A 246 -9.63 -9.78 -1.54
C MET A 246 -10.04 -10.63 -2.73
N ILE A 247 -9.73 -10.19 -3.96
CA ILE A 247 -9.98 -11.00 -5.16
C ILE A 247 -9.16 -12.29 -5.07
N TYR A 248 -7.89 -12.20 -4.66
CA TYR A 248 -7.05 -13.37 -4.40
C TYR A 248 -7.69 -14.34 -3.41
N ALA A 249 -8.11 -13.85 -2.23
CA ALA A 249 -8.74 -14.71 -1.22
C ALA A 249 -10.04 -15.33 -1.72
N GLY A 250 -10.86 -14.57 -2.46
CA GLY A 250 -12.05 -15.08 -3.14
C GLY A 250 -11.73 -16.19 -4.15
N LEU A 251 -10.71 -16.01 -5.00
CA LEU A 251 -10.29 -17.02 -5.98
C LEU A 251 -9.75 -18.29 -5.32
N VAL A 252 -9.03 -18.18 -4.19
CA VAL A 252 -8.59 -19.35 -3.41
C VAL A 252 -9.80 -20.13 -2.88
N LEU A 253 -10.81 -19.44 -2.35
CA LEU A 253 -12.04 -20.08 -1.89
C LEU A 253 -12.86 -20.69 -3.03
N VAL A 254 -12.92 -20.03 -4.19
CA VAL A 254 -13.54 -20.60 -5.41
C VAL A 254 -12.81 -21.86 -5.84
N THR A 255 -11.48 -21.86 -5.81
CA THR A 255 -10.65 -23.05 -6.12
C THR A 255 -10.95 -24.19 -5.15
N ALA A 256 -11.02 -23.90 -3.85
CA ALA A 256 -11.40 -24.88 -2.83
C ALA A 256 -12.83 -25.40 -3.01
N PHE A 257 -13.77 -24.52 -3.37
CA PHE A 257 -15.17 -24.89 -3.64
C PHE A 257 -15.29 -25.78 -4.88
N VAL A 258 -14.61 -25.44 -5.97
CA VAL A 258 -14.56 -26.28 -7.19
C VAL A 258 -13.97 -27.66 -6.86
N ARG A 259 -12.96 -27.70 -5.98
CA ARG A 259 -12.31 -28.95 -5.56
C ARG A 259 -13.18 -29.82 -4.64
N LEU A 260 -13.92 -29.22 -3.70
CA LEU A 260 -14.77 -29.93 -2.73
C LEU A 260 -16.16 -30.28 -3.28
N GLY A 261 -16.77 -29.34 -4.01
CA GLY A 261 -18.10 -29.51 -4.58
C GLY A 261 -18.14 -30.53 -5.70
N GLY A 262 -16.97 -31.00 -6.18
CA GLY A 262 -16.83 -31.93 -7.28
C GLY A 262 -17.80 -31.55 -8.39
N TRP A 263 -17.93 -30.25 -8.69
CA TRP A 263 -19.06 -29.73 -9.45
C TRP A 263 -18.92 -30.21 -10.89
N GLN A 264 -19.44 -31.41 -11.10
CA GLN A 264 -19.75 -32.01 -12.36
C GLN A 264 -20.88 -31.14 -12.90
N THR A 265 -20.55 -30.01 -13.52
CA THR A 265 -21.51 -29.23 -14.29
C THR A 265 -21.85 -30.09 -15.51
N GLN A 266 -22.79 -31.02 -15.32
CA GLN A 266 -23.45 -31.77 -16.37
C GLN A 266 -24.42 -30.84 -17.09
N THR A 267 -23.89 -29.79 -17.71
CA THR A 267 -24.58 -29.09 -18.79
C THR A 267 -24.05 -29.68 -20.08
N VAL A 268 -24.88 -30.56 -20.63
CA VAL A 268 -24.85 -31.15 -21.97
C VAL A 268 -24.03 -30.32 -22.96
N THR A 269 -22.76 -30.68 -23.17
CA THR A 269 -22.00 -30.65 -24.44
C THR A 269 -20.56 -31.12 -24.16
N GLN A 270 -20.33 -32.40 -24.42
CA GLN A 270 -19.06 -32.99 -24.88
C GLN A 270 -17.74 -32.65 -24.11
N THR A 271 -17.45 -33.45 -23.07
CA THR A 271 -16.15 -34.07 -22.69
C THR A 271 -14.82 -33.28 -22.65
N GLN A 272 -14.73 -31.97 -22.89
CA GLN A 272 -13.44 -31.26 -22.94
C GLN A 272 -13.16 -30.29 -21.77
N THR A 273 -14.10 -30.10 -20.85
CA THR A 273 -14.10 -29.00 -19.86
C THR A 273 -13.65 -29.36 -18.44
N GLN A 274 -13.45 -30.63 -18.09
CA GLN A 274 -13.24 -31.02 -16.68
C GLN A 274 -11.87 -30.64 -16.10
N THR A 275 -10.85 -30.37 -16.92
CA THR A 275 -9.48 -30.04 -16.46
C THR A 275 -9.18 -28.55 -16.34
N GLN A 276 -9.94 -27.69 -17.04
CA GLN A 276 -9.68 -26.25 -17.15
C GLN A 276 -10.30 -25.42 -16.01
N THR A 277 -11.28 -25.96 -15.28
CA THR A 277 -12.09 -25.19 -14.33
C THR A 277 -11.33 -24.75 -13.08
N GLU A 278 -10.41 -25.57 -12.57
CA GLU A 278 -9.60 -25.22 -11.40
C GLU A 278 -8.32 -24.44 -11.77
N SER A 279 -7.71 -24.72 -12.93
CA SER A 279 -6.47 -24.06 -13.34
C SER A 279 -6.64 -22.56 -13.60
N VAL A 280 -7.82 -22.14 -14.06
CA VAL A 280 -8.13 -20.73 -14.31
C VAL A 280 -8.13 -19.90 -13.02
N PRO A 281 -8.97 -20.17 -11.99
CA PRO A 281 -8.95 -19.38 -10.76
C PRO A 281 -7.61 -19.49 -10.02
N MET A 282 -6.95 -20.65 -10.09
CA MET A 282 -5.64 -20.91 -9.48
C MET A 282 -4.52 -20.08 -10.12
N SER A 283 -4.44 -20.01 -11.46
CA SER A 283 -3.43 -19.20 -12.15
C SER A 283 -3.62 -17.71 -11.89
N LEU A 284 -4.86 -17.23 -11.90
CA LEU A 284 -5.20 -15.86 -11.54
C LEU A 284 -4.87 -15.55 -10.07
N ALA A 285 -5.19 -16.46 -9.14
CA ALA A 285 -4.86 -16.31 -7.74
C ALA A 285 -3.34 -16.20 -7.53
N LEU A 286 -2.52 -17.03 -8.19
CA LEU A 286 -1.07 -16.93 -8.06
C LEU A 286 -0.54 -15.57 -8.52
N VAL A 287 -0.97 -15.10 -9.69
CA VAL A 287 -0.53 -13.79 -10.20
C VAL A 287 -0.92 -12.67 -9.24
N LEU A 288 -2.17 -12.65 -8.76
CA LEU A 288 -2.64 -11.62 -7.82
C LEU A 288 -1.95 -11.72 -6.46
N GLY A 289 -1.73 -12.93 -5.94
CA GLY A 289 -1.07 -13.17 -4.66
C GLY A 289 0.39 -12.71 -4.64
N TRP A 290 1.15 -13.01 -5.70
CA TRP A 290 2.53 -12.51 -5.87
C TRP A 290 2.56 -11.00 -6.12
N THR A 291 1.64 -10.47 -6.93
CA THR A 291 1.51 -9.02 -7.18
C THR A 291 1.27 -8.24 -5.89
N ASN A 292 0.54 -8.83 -4.93
CA ASN A 292 0.28 -8.20 -3.63
C ASN A 292 1.54 -8.06 -2.75
N LEU A 293 2.68 -8.70 -3.06
CA LEU A 293 3.95 -8.39 -2.38
C LEU A 293 4.38 -6.92 -2.55
N MET A 294 3.92 -6.26 -3.62
CA MET A 294 4.14 -4.81 -3.78
C MET A 294 3.49 -3.98 -2.68
N TYR A 295 2.46 -4.47 -1.98
CA TYR A 295 1.95 -3.82 -0.78
C TYR A 295 3.03 -3.72 0.31
N PHE A 296 3.77 -4.81 0.53
CA PHE A 296 4.85 -4.87 1.52
C PHE A 296 6.11 -4.11 1.11
N ALA A 297 6.29 -3.80 -0.19
CA ALA A 297 7.37 -2.91 -0.61
C ALA A 297 7.24 -1.47 -0.04
N ARG A 298 6.03 -1.06 0.40
CA ARG A 298 5.77 0.26 1.04
C ARG A 298 6.55 0.48 2.34
N GLY A 299 6.86 -0.58 3.08
CA GLY A 299 7.62 -0.49 4.33
C GLY A 299 9.11 -0.20 4.16
N PHE A 300 9.62 -0.26 2.92
CA PHE A 300 11.02 0.00 2.62
C PHE A 300 11.20 1.37 1.97
N HIS A 301 12.17 2.14 2.44
CA HIS A 301 12.43 3.51 1.97
C HIS A 301 12.78 3.57 0.47
N THR A 302 13.48 2.57 -0.06
CA THR A 302 13.89 2.52 -1.47
C THR A 302 12.76 2.06 -2.40
N LEU A 303 12.01 1.02 -1.99
CA LEU A 303 10.99 0.39 -2.82
C LEU A 303 9.62 1.09 -2.75
N GLY A 304 9.27 1.67 -1.61
CA GLY A 304 7.96 2.29 -1.39
C GLY A 304 7.63 3.38 -2.40
N PRO A 305 8.49 4.40 -2.60
CA PRO A 305 8.26 5.44 -3.59
C PRO A 305 8.17 4.91 -5.04
N PHE A 306 8.78 3.76 -5.35
CA PHE A 306 8.70 3.13 -6.67
C PHE A 306 7.34 2.46 -6.90
N THR A 307 6.79 1.78 -5.89
CA THR A 307 5.45 1.18 -6.00
C THR A 307 4.33 2.19 -6.21
N ILE A 308 4.42 3.37 -5.58
CA ILE A 308 3.47 4.49 -5.80
C ILE A 308 3.46 4.91 -7.28
N MET A 309 4.65 4.95 -7.88
CA MET A 309 4.82 5.34 -9.27
C MET A 309 4.15 4.33 -10.21
N ILE A 310 4.42 3.03 -10.00
CA ILE A 310 3.76 1.94 -10.75
C ILE A 310 2.24 2.04 -10.66
N GLN A 311 1.69 2.22 -9.45
CA GLN A 311 0.25 2.36 -9.26
C GLN A 311 -0.32 3.55 -10.04
N LYS A 312 0.32 4.72 -9.95
CA LYS A 312 -0.12 5.92 -10.67
C LYS A 312 -0.04 5.75 -12.18
N MET A 313 1.00 5.09 -12.70
CA MET A 313 1.14 4.80 -14.13
C MET A 313 0.05 3.85 -14.63
N ILE A 314 -0.23 2.76 -13.89
CA ILE A 314 -1.24 1.76 -14.26
C ILE A 314 -2.65 2.37 -14.27
N PHE A 315 -3.08 2.98 -13.16
CA PHE A 315 -4.45 3.48 -13.02
C PHE A 315 -4.66 4.84 -13.72
N GLY A 316 -3.60 5.62 -13.90
CA GLY A 316 -3.67 6.94 -14.52
C GLY A 316 -3.54 6.89 -16.04
N ASP A 317 -2.46 6.30 -16.54
CA ASP A 317 -2.04 6.46 -17.94
C ASP A 317 -2.38 5.22 -18.76
N ILE A 318 -1.99 4.03 -18.29
CA ILE A 318 -2.22 2.77 -19.00
C ILE A 318 -3.72 2.54 -19.21
N LEU A 319 -4.55 2.67 -18.17
CA LEU A 319 -5.99 2.42 -18.30
C LEU A 319 -6.68 3.38 -19.31
N ARG A 320 -6.25 4.64 -19.38
CA ARG A 320 -6.77 5.61 -20.38
C ARG A 320 -6.30 5.24 -21.77
N PHE A 321 -5.03 4.85 -21.90
CA PHE A 321 -4.46 4.40 -23.16
C PHE A 321 -5.08 3.09 -23.66
N CYS A 322 -5.45 2.16 -22.77
CA CYS A 322 -6.12 0.91 -23.13
C CYS A 322 -7.40 1.14 -23.95
N TRP A 323 -8.16 2.21 -23.69
CA TRP A 323 -9.33 2.55 -24.50
C TRP A 323 -8.97 2.95 -25.93
N LEU A 324 -7.92 3.76 -26.10
CA LEU A 324 -7.42 4.13 -27.43
C LEU A 324 -6.84 2.92 -28.17
N MET A 325 -6.08 2.09 -27.46
CA MET A 325 -5.55 0.82 -27.96
C MET A 325 -6.67 -0.09 -28.44
N LEU A 326 -7.76 -0.23 -27.68
CA LEU A 326 -8.89 -1.09 -28.04
C LEU A 326 -9.55 -0.66 -29.36
N ILE A 327 -9.73 0.65 -29.57
CA ILE A 327 -10.33 1.20 -30.81
C ILE A 327 -9.48 0.82 -32.03
N VAL A 328 -8.16 1.08 -31.95
CA VAL A 328 -7.22 0.75 -33.03
C VAL A 328 -7.17 -0.76 -33.24
N LEU A 329 -7.08 -1.53 -32.16
CA LEU A 329 -6.96 -2.97 -32.20
C LEU A 329 -8.19 -3.61 -32.86
N LEU A 330 -9.41 -3.24 -32.46
CA LEU A 330 -10.64 -3.76 -33.06
C LEU A 330 -10.81 -3.33 -34.53
N GLY A 331 -10.47 -2.07 -34.85
CA GLY A 331 -10.55 -1.55 -36.22
C GLY A 331 -9.62 -2.29 -37.19
N PHE A 332 -8.36 -2.47 -36.82
CA PHE A 332 -7.42 -3.21 -37.66
C PHE A 332 -7.68 -4.72 -37.65
N SER A 333 -8.05 -5.31 -36.51
CA SER A 333 -8.36 -6.74 -36.42
C SER A 333 -9.54 -7.12 -37.32
N SER A 334 -10.60 -6.30 -37.35
CA SER A 334 -11.72 -6.53 -38.27
C SER A 334 -11.32 -6.39 -39.75
N ALA A 335 -10.51 -5.39 -40.10
CA ALA A 335 -10.01 -5.21 -41.47
C ALA A 335 -9.13 -6.38 -41.94
N PHE A 336 -8.23 -6.85 -41.07
CA PHE A 336 -7.42 -8.03 -41.36
C PHE A 336 -8.26 -9.30 -41.45
N TYR A 337 -9.23 -9.49 -40.56
CA TYR A 337 -10.11 -10.66 -40.59
C TYR A 337 -10.87 -10.77 -41.92
N VAL A 338 -11.46 -9.67 -42.41
CA VAL A 338 -12.14 -9.64 -43.71
C VAL A 338 -11.20 -10.00 -44.86
N THR A 339 -9.95 -9.55 -44.79
CA THR A 339 -8.96 -9.81 -45.84
C THR A 339 -8.48 -11.27 -45.83
N PHE A 340 -8.32 -11.86 -44.66
CA PHE A 340 -7.88 -13.25 -44.48
C PHE A 340 -9.01 -14.29 -44.59
N GLN A 341 -10.28 -13.88 -44.48
CA GLN A 341 -11.44 -14.79 -44.56
C GLN A 341 -11.52 -15.55 -45.90
N THR A 342 -10.97 -14.99 -46.97
CA THR A 342 -10.96 -15.61 -48.31
C THR A 342 -9.75 -16.52 -48.56
N LEU A 343 -8.78 -16.54 -47.65
CA LEU A 343 -7.56 -17.32 -47.78
C LEU A 343 -7.69 -18.67 -47.06
N ALA A 344 -6.95 -19.67 -47.53
CA ALA A 344 -6.97 -21.01 -46.92
C ALA A 344 -6.46 -20.95 -45.46
N PRO A 345 -7.27 -21.33 -44.46
CA PRO A 345 -6.90 -21.23 -43.04
C PRO A 345 -5.61 -21.98 -42.69
N GLU A 346 -5.39 -23.16 -43.28
CA GLU A 346 -4.22 -24.03 -43.07
C GLU A 346 -2.88 -23.38 -43.44
N ALA A 347 -2.92 -22.31 -44.23
CA ALA A 347 -1.74 -21.56 -44.60
C ALA A 347 -1.44 -20.38 -43.65
N TRP A 348 -2.44 -19.99 -42.85
CA TRP A 348 -2.54 -18.73 -42.13
C TRP A 348 -3.20 -18.94 -40.76
N ASP A 349 -2.72 -19.92 -40.00
CA ASP A 349 -3.32 -20.36 -38.72
C ASP A 349 -3.54 -19.20 -37.72
N HIS A 350 -2.61 -18.24 -37.67
CA HIS A 350 -2.69 -17.07 -36.79
C HIS A 350 -3.83 -16.09 -37.12
N PHE A 351 -4.43 -16.21 -38.30
CA PHE A 351 -5.47 -15.33 -38.83
C PHE A 351 -6.78 -16.07 -39.13
N ALA A 352 -6.87 -17.36 -38.80
CA ALA A 352 -8.03 -18.20 -39.13
C ALA A 352 -9.30 -17.77 -38.39
N ASP A 353 -9.21 -17.55 -37.07
CA ASP A 353 -10.32 -17.13 -36.22
C ASP A 353 -10.17 -15.68 -35.78
N PHE A 354 -11.30 -14.96 -35.64
CA PHE A 354 -11.29 -13.56 -35.21
C PHE A 354 -10.60 -13.36 -33.84
N TRP A 355 -10.81 -14.26 -32.88
CA TRP A 355 -10.22 -14.14 -31.54
C TRP A 355 -8.71 -14.40 -31.54
N THR A 356 -8.26 -15.40 -32.30
CA THR A 356 -6.84 -15.68 -32.51
C THR A 356 -6.16 -14.51 -33.22
N LEU A 357 -6.83 -13.96 -34.24
CA LEU A 357 -6.36 -12.78 -34.96
C LEU A 357 -6.28 -11.56 -34.06
N LEU A 358 -7.30 -11.29 -33.25
CA LEU A 358 -7.32 -10.17 -32.30
C LEU A 358 -6.15 -10.27 -31.31
N PHE A 359 -5.85 -11.47 -30.82
CA PHE A 359 -4.72 -11.73 -29.94
C PHE A 359 -3.37 -11.57 -30.67
N THR A 360 -3.24 -12.08 -31.90
CA THR A 360 -2.08 -11.88 -32.77
C THR A 360 -1.84 -10.39 -33.03
N MET A 361 -2.90 -9.63 -33.32
CA MET A 361 -2.82 -8.17 -33.49
C MET A 361 -2.39 -7.49 -32.20
N PHE A 362 -2.88 -7.92 -31.03
CA PHE A 362 -2.43 -7.35 -29.75
C PHE A 362 -0.94 -7.61 -29.49
N GLN A 363 -0.43 -8.79 -29.84
CA GLN A 363 0.99 -9.09 -29.74
C GLN A 363 1.83 -8.23 -30.70
N LEU A 364 1.36 -8.03 -31.94
CA LEU A 364 1.98 -7.14 -32.91
C LEU A 364 1.96 -5.68 -32.45
N PHE A 365 0.88 -5.21 -31.80
CA PHE A 365 0.77 -3.87 -31.23
C PHE A 365 1.95 -3.56 -30.29
N LEU A 366 2.30 -4.53 -29.45
CA LEU A 366 3.38 -4.43 -28.47
C LEU A 366 4.77 -4.78 -29.04
N GLY A 367 4.85 -5.22 -30.31
CA GLY A 367 6.09 -5.68 -30.93
C GLY A 367 6.63 -7.00 -30.35
N LEU A 368 5.75 -7.85 -29.81
CA LEU A 368 6.14 -9.13 -29.18
C LEU A 368 6.26 -10.28 -30.18
N LEU A 369 5.67 -10.14 -31.36
CA LEU A 369 5.63 -11.16 -32.40
C LEU A 369 6.20 -10.59 -33.69
N ASP A 370 7.00 -11.38 -34.39
CA ASP A 370 7.34 -11.12 -35.78
C ASP A 370 6.13 -11.38 -36.68
N ILE A 371 6.16 -10.80 -37.88
CA ILE A 371 5.09 -10.93 -38.88
C ILE A 371 4.85 -12.43 -39.17
N PRO A 372 3.67 -12.99 -38.84
CA PRO A 372 3.39 -14.40 -39.10
C PRO A 372 2.93 -14.57 -40.56
N ILE A 373 3.70 -14.03 -41.51
CA ILE A 373 3.40 -14.14 -42.94
C ILE A 373 4.14 -15.31 -43.56
N ASN A 374 3.39 -16.20 -44.22
CA ASN A 374 3.96 -17.28 -44.99
C ASN A 374 4.45 -16.77 -46.38
N TYR A 375 5.75 -16.49 -46.50
CA TYR A 375 6.37 -16.03 -47.75
C TYR A 375 6.37 -17.06 -48.88
N SER A 376 6.09 -18.33 -48.58
CA SER A 376 6.02 -19.38 -49.61
C SER A 376 4.75 -19.31 -50.46
N LYS A 377 3.73 -18.56 -50.02
CA LYS A 377 2.45 -18.43 -50.70
C LYS A 377 2.19 -16.99 -51.14
N ALA A 378 1.49 -16.83 -52.26
CA ALA A 378 1.13 -15.53 -52.78
C ALA A 378 0.15 -14.81 -51.84
N THR A 379 0.58 -13.70 -51.23
CA THR A 379 -0.26 -12.85 -50.40
C THR A 379 -0.82 -11.67 -51.20
N PRO A 380 -2.13 -11.35 -51.08
CA PRO A 380 -2.69 -10.11 -51.62
C PRO A 380 -1.93 -8.86 -51.18
N ALA A 381 -1.73 -7.91 -52.09
CA ALA A 381 -1.00 -6.67 -51.82
C ALA A 381 -1.64 -5.82 -50.71
N ILE A 382 -2.97 -5.87 -50.59
CA ILE A 382 -3.74 -5.15 -49.57
C ILE A 382 -3.33 -5.54 -48.14
N ILE A 383 -2.94 -6.80 -47.90
CA ILE A 383 -2.47 -7.27 -46.59
C ILE A 383 -1.17 -6.57 -46.21
N LYS A 384 -0.23 -6.48 -47.16
CA LYS A 384 1.06 -5.80 -46.95
C LYS A 384 0.84 -4.31 -46.67
N LEU A 385 -0.07 -3.67 -47.40
CA LEU A 385 -0.42 -2.26 -47.19
C LEU A 385 -1.05 -2.03 -45.81
N LEU A 386 -2.08 -2.81 -45.45
CA LEU A 386 -2.76 -2.71 -44.16
C LEU A 386 -1.79 -2.95 -43.00
N TYR A 387 -0.84 -3.86 -43.18
CA TYR A 387 0.23 -4.13 -42.22
C TYR A 387 1.20 -2.97 -42.05
N VAL A 388 1.67 -2.35 -43.14
CA VAL A 388 2.53 -1.15 -43.04
C VAL A 388 1.79 -0.02 -42.32
N CYS A 389 0.51 0.20 -42.66
CA CYS A 389 -0.32 1.18 -41.96
C CYS A 389 -0.45 0.85 -40.46
N TYR A 390 -0.71 -0.42 -40.13
CA TYR A 390 -0.79 -0.87 -38.74
C TYR A 390 0.50 -0.63 -37.98
N MET A 391 1.66 -0.96 -38.55
CA MET A 391 2.96 -0.75 -37.89
C MET A 391 3.26 0.72 -37.63
N VAL A 392 2.90 1.61 -38.56
CA VAL A 392 3.09 3.05 -38.36
C VAL A 392 2.17 3.58 -37.26
N PHE A 393 0.88 3.24 -37.30
CA PHE A 393 -0.10 3.79 -36.34
C PHE A 393 -0.03 3.12 -34.97
N ALA A 394 -0.03 1.79 -34.90
CA ALA A 394 -0.07 1.06 -33.64
C ALA A 394 1.32 0.99 -32.99
N PHE A 395 2.29 0.39 -33.69
CA PHE A 395 3.60 0.14 -33.07
C PHE A 395 4.43 1.42 -32.96
N LEU A 396 4.64 2.14 -34.07
CA LEU A 396 5.53 3.32 -34.06
C LEU A 396 4.89 4.50 -33.33
N LEU A 397 3.68 4.92 -33.71
CA LEU A 397 3.06 6.11 -33.14
C LEU A 397 2.55 5.85 -31.71
N MET A 398 1.67 4.86 -31.54
CA MET A 398 0.94 4.70 -30.28
C MET A 398 1.82 4.19 -29.13
N VAL A 399 2.74 3.25 -29.35
CA VAL A 399 3.67 2.81 -28.29
C VAL A 399 4.60 3.95 -27.87
N ASN A 400 5.13 4.73 -28.81
CA ASN A 400 5.99 5.87 -28.48
C ASN A 400 5.23 6.99 -27.73
N LEU A 401 3.97 7.24 -28.10
CA LEU A 401 3.11 8.17 -27.35
C LEU A 401 2.83 7.67 -25.92
N LEU A 402 2.60 6.36 -25.76
CA LEU A 402 2.42 5.75 -24.44
C LEU A 402 3.67 5.92 -23.57
N ILE A 403 4.85 5.63 -24.12
CA ILE A 403 6.12 5.81 -23.40
C ILE A 403 6.34 7.28 -23.02
N ALA A 404 6.02 8.21 -23.92
CA ALA A 404 6.14 9.64 -23.65
C ALA A 404 5.22 10.09 -22.50
N THR A 405 3.96 9.66 -22.52
CA THR A 405 3.00 10.01 -21.44
C THR A 405 3.38 9.37 -20.11
N MET A 406 3.86 8.12 -20.10
CA MET A 406 4.43 7.49 -18.90
C MET A 406 5.68 8.23 -18.39
N GLY A 407 6.52 8.75 -19.30
CA GLY A 407 7.69 9.54 -18.96
C GLY A 407 7.34 10.85 -18.27
N GLU A 408 6.31 11.55 -18.74
CA GLU A 408 5.81 12.77 -18.12
C GLU A 408 5.25 12.51 -16.71
N THR A 409 4.48 11.43 -16.54
CA THR A 409 3.94 11.09 -15.21
C THR A 409 5.01 10.59 -14.25
N HIS A 410 6.02 9.85 -14.74
CA HIS A 410 7.21 9.53 -13.97
C HIS A 410 7.85 10.79 -13.38
N TRP A 411 8.16 11.78 -14.23
CA TRP A 411 8.79 13.03 -13.83
C TRP A 411 7.93 13.81 -12.82
N ARG A 412 6.64 13.98 -13.11
CA ARG A 412 5.72 14.69 -12.21
C ARG A 412 5.60 14.04 -10.84
N VAL A 413 5.47 12.70 -10.80
CA VAL A 413 5.34 11.96 -9.54
C VAL A 413 6.67 11.91 -8.79
N GLN A 414 7.80 12.01 -9.49
CA GLN A 414 9.13 11.92 -8.87
C GLN A 414 9.36 12.99 -7.80
N GLY A 415 8.87 14.21 -8.00
CA GLY A 415 9.00 15.30 -7.01
C GLY A 415 8.16 15.08 -5.74
N GLU A 416 7.00 14.41 -5.86
CA GLU A 416 6.05 14.24 -4.75
C GLU A 416 6.14 12.87 -4.07
N ARG A 417 6.85 11.91 -4.68
CA ARG A 417 6.89 10.49 -4.26
C ARG A 417 7.23 10.31 -2.80
N GLN A 418 8.14 11.12 -2.25
CA GLN A 418 8.57 10.99 -0.85
C GLN A 418 7.47 11.40 0.12
N ARG A 419 6.70 12.45 -0.20
CA ARG A 419 5.55 12.90 0.60
C ARG A 419 4.45 11.85 0.57
N LEU A 420 4.13 11.33 -0.62
CA LEU A 420 3.15 10.26 -0.80
C LEU A 420 3.56 8.97 -0.09
N TRP A 421 4.84 8.62 -0.13
CA TRP A 421 5.38 7.48 0.58
C TRP A 421 5.27 7.64 2.10
N ARG A 422 5.61 8.82 2.65
CA ARG A 422 5.39 9.09 4.08
C ARG A 422 3.92 8.94 4.46
N ALA A 423 3.00 9.50 3.67
CA ALA A 423 1.57 9.33 3.91
C ALA A 423 1.15 7.86 3.90
N GLN A 424 1.71 7.06 2.99
CA GLN A 424 1.48 5.62 2.95
C GLN A 424 2.04 4.88 4.17
N VAL A 425 3.20 5.26 4.69
CA VAL A 425 3.77 4.69 5.92
C VAL A 425 2.90 5.03 7.12
N VAL A 426 2.43 6.28 7.22
CA VAL A 426 1.49 6.71 8.27
C VAL A 426 0.21 5.90 8.19
N ALA A 427 -0.41 5.79 7.00
CA ALA A 427 -1.61 5.00 6.81
C ALA A 427 -1.43 3.54 7.21
N SER A 428 -0.31 2.92 6.84
CA SER A 428 0.01 1.52 7.19
C SER A 428 0.24 1.36 8.69
N THR A 429 0.84 2.37 9.34
CA THR A 429 1.05 2.38 10.79
C THR A 429 -0.28 2.43 11.54
N LEU A 430 -1.19 3.31 11.11
CA LEU A 430 -2.52 3.43 11.72
C LEU A 430 -3.35 2.15 11.54
N LEU A 431 -3.30 1.55 10.35
CA LEU A 431 -3.99 0.28 10.07
C LEU A 431 -3.48 -0.84 10.98
N MET A 432 -2.16 -0.95 11.11
CA MET A 432 -1.54 -1.95 11.98
C MET A 432 -1.80 -1.68 13.47
N GLU A 433 -1.74 -0.43 13.91
CA GLU A 433 -2.08 -0.06 15.29
C GLU A 433 -3.52 -0.46 15.65
N ARG A 434 -4.43 -0.44 14.69
CA ARG A 434 -5.82 -0.84 14.87
C ARG A 434 -6.03 -2.35 14.91
N TRP A 435 -5.29 -3.11 14.10
CA TRP A 435 -5.39 -4.57 14.08
C TRP A 435 -4.69 -5.24 15.27
N MET A 436 -3.73 -4.56 15.88
CA MET A 436 -2.90 -5.13 16.95
C MET A 436 -3.57 -4.98 18.33
N PRO A 437 -3.57 -6.03 19.16
CA PRO A 437 -4.01 -5.94 20.55
C PRO A 437 -3.25 -4.87 21.35
N ARG A 438 -3.94 -4.24 22.30
CA ARG A 438 -3.44 -3.09 23.10
C ARG A 438 -2.12 -3.33 23.84
N TRP A 439 -1.77 -4.58 24.12
CA TRP A 439 -0.53 -4.99 24.80
C TRP A 439 0.68 -5.04 23.86
N MET A 440 0.48 -5.29 22.56
CA MET A 440 1.58 -5.35 21.57
C MET A 440 2.04 -3.97 21.11
N TRP A 441 1.16 -2.98 21.22
CA TRP A 441 1.41 -1.60 20.82
C TRP A 441 1.13 -0.67 22.02
N PRO A 442 2.07 -0.49 22.96
CA PRO A 442 1.86 0.39 24.10
C PRO A 442 1.77 1.85 23.66
N ARG A 443 1.07 2.67 24.45
CA ARG A 443 0.84 4.09 24.13
C ARG A 443 2.18 4.84 24.10
N ILE A 444 2.37 5.66 23.07
CA ILE A 444 3.57 6.50 22.95
C ILE A 444 3.28 7.87 23.55
N GLY A 445 4.25 8.39 24.28
CA GLY A 445 4.18 9.68 24.96
C GLY A 445 4.49 9.55 26.44
N ILE A 446 4.51 10.68 27.12
CA ILE A 446 4.73 10.79 28.56
C ILE A 446 3.37 11.12 29.19
N ASN A 447 2.95 10.32 30.16
CA ASN A 447 1.70 10.57 30.88
C ASN A 447 1.88 11.79 31.81
N GLY A 448 1.08 12.83 31.58
CA GLY A 448 1.10 14.08 32.36
C GLY A 448 0.65 13.91 33.81
N LYS A 449 -0.16 12.88 34.13
CA LYS A 449 -0.68 12.66 35.49
C LYS A 449 0.44 12.45 36.51
N ASN A 450 1.52 11.78 36.09
CA ASN A 450 2.68 11.51 36.93
C ASN A 450 3.50 12.78 37.26
N TYR A 451 3.25 13.88 36.54
CA TYR A 451 4.00 15.14 36.65
C TYR A 451 3.09 16.32 37.03
N GLY A 452 1.84 16.07 37.44
CA GLY A 452 0.88 17.12 37.78
C GLY A 452 0.39 17.95 36.58
N LEU A 453 0.57 17.45 35.35
CA LEU A 453 0.22 18.15 34.10
C LEU A 453 -1.19 17.82 33.59
N GLY A 454 -2.04 17.20 34.42
CA GLY A 454 -3.37 16.70 34.05
C GLY A 454 -3.34 15.33 33.38
N ASN A 455 -4.51 14.80 33.02
CA ASN A 455 -4.66 13.48 32.40
C ASN A 455 -4.42 13.49 30.88
N HIS A 456 -3.38 14.20 30.44
CA HIS A 456 -3.00 14.33 29.03
C HIS A 456 -1.69 13.61 28.75
N TRP A 457 -1.51 13.21 27.49
CA TRP A 457 -0.28 12.58 27.03
C TRP A 457 0.54 13.57 26.21
N TYR A 458 1.81 13.70 26.56
CA TYR A 458 2.70 14.67 25.94
C TYR A 458 3.80 14.00 25.11
N LEU A 459 4.13 14.62 23.98
CA LEU A 459 5.32 14.29 23.20
C LEU A 459 6.39 15.36 23.41
N ARG A 460 7.56 14.95 23.90
CA ARG A 460 8.73 15.82 23.94
C ARG A 460 9.37 15.88 22.56
N VAL A 461 9.62 17.09 22.09
CA VAL A 461 10.24 17.40 20.81
C VAL A 461 11.35 18.40 21.06
N GLU A 462 12.56 18.06 20.63
CA GLU A 462 13.69 18.98 20.64
C GLU A 462 13.80 19.67 19.29
N ASN A 463 13.78 20.99 19.32
CA ASN A 463 13.93 21.86 18.17
C ASN A 463 15.27 22.58 18.29
N ASP A 464 16.16 22.37 17.32
CA ASP A 464 17.37 23.17 17.15
C ASP A 464 17.12 24.21 16.05
N SER A 465 17.16 25.49 16.44
CA SER A 465 16.92 26.63 15.55
C SER A 465 17.92 26.71 14.39
N ARG A 466 19.10 26.08 14.52
CA ARG A 466 20.11 26.02 13.44
C ARG A 466 19.71 25.06 12.32
N THR A 467 18.93 24.03 12.63
CA THR A 467 18.54 22.98 11.68
C THR A 467 17.55 23.45 10.61
N GLY A 468 16.85 24.57 10.84
CA GLY A 468 15.88 25.14 9.92
C GLY A 468 16.43 26.19 8.94
N ARG A 469 17.65 26.70 9.17
CA ARG A 469 18.26 27.73 8.32
C ARG A 469 18.78 27.14 7.01
N THR A 470 18.48 27.80 5.89
CA THR A 470 19.03 27.43 4.57
C THR A 470 20.56 27.55 4.59
N SER A 471 21.28 26.86 3.70
CA SER A 471 22.75 27.00 3.61
C SER A 471 23.17 28.46 3.44
N GLU A 472 22.40 29.24 2.70
CA GLU A 472 22.61 30.68 2.49
C GLU A 472 22.42 31.50 3.78
N GLU A 473 21.40 31.22 4.59
CA GLU A 473 21.20 31.89 5.88
C GLU A 473 22.34 31.57 6.86
N ARG A 474 22.85 30.34 6.83
CA ARG A 474 24.01 29.93 7.64
C ARG A 474 25.30 30.61 7.16
N GLU A 475 25.45 30.81 5.87
CA GLU A 475 26.61 31.47 5.28
C GLU A 475 26.59 32.99 5.55
N ASN A 476 25.42 33.63 5.43
CA ASN A 476 25.22 35.04 5.78
C ASN A 476 25.42 35.32 7.28
N GLU A 477 24.99 34.40 8.15
CA GLU A 477 25.19 34.55 9.59
C GLU A 477 26.67 34.37 9.97
N ARG A 478 27.37 33.40 9.36
CA ARG A 478 28.83 33.26 9.53
C ARG A 478 29.58 34.50 9.05
N ALA A 479 29.21 35.05 7.89
CA ALA A 479 29.82 36.27 7.36
C ALA A 479 29.59 37.48 8.28
N ARG A 480 28.41 37.59 8.91
CA ARG A 480 28.12 38.60 9.93
C ARG A 480 28.97 38.41 11.19
N GLU A 481 29.03 37.20 11.72
CA GLU A 481 29.84 36.90 12.91
C GLU A 481 31.34 37.17 12.68
N GLU A 482 31.83 36.91 11.46
CA GLU A 482 33.21 37.14 11.06
C GLU A 482 33.50 38.65 10.90
N SER A 483 32.57 39.40 10.32
CA SER A 483 32.62 40.87 10.25
C SER A 483 32.63 41.52 11.64
N GLU A 484 31.77 41.07 12.55
CA GLU A 484 31.72 41.56 13.93
C GLU A 484 32.99 41.23 14.71
N ARG A 485 33.57 40.03 14.52
CA ARG A 485 34.87 39.67 15.11
C ARG A 485 35.99 40.53 14.56
N SER A 486 36.00 40.80 13.26
CA SER A 486 36.99 41.69 12.63
C SER A 486 36.86 43.12 13.15
N GLY A 487 35.63 43.62 13.35
CA GLY A 487 35.37 44.93 13.94
C GLY A 487 35.92 45.05 15.35
N ARG A 488 35.58 44.09 16.24
CA ARG A 488 36.08 44.09 17.63
C ARG A 488 37.60 43.91 17.72
N ALA A 489 38.22 43.18 16.79
CA ALA A 489 39.67 43.04 16.74
C ALA A 489 40.36 44.36 16.36
N ARG A 490 39.74 45.14 15.47
CA ARG A 490 40.23 46.45 15.04
C ARG A 490 40.09 47.50 16.14
N GLU A 491 38.94 47.55 16.82
CA GLU A 491 38.72 48.42 17.98
C GLU A 491 39.72 48.12 19.11
N ARG A 492 39.99 46.84 19.41
CA ARG A 492 41.02 46.47 20.40
C ARG A 492 42.45 46.80 19.95
N GLY A 493 42.70 46.85 18.65
CA GLY A 493 43.97 47.28 18.08
C GLY A 493 44.17 48.79 18.27
N GLU A 494 43.15 49.57 17.93
CA GLU A 494 43.13 51.03 18.07
C GLU A 494 43.19 51.46 19.54
N GLU A 495 42.49 50.76 20.46
CA GLU A 495 42.61 51.00 21.91
C GLU A 495 44.05 50.77 22.41
N ARG A 496 44.71 49.69 21.97
CA ARG A 496 46.11 49.40 22.35
C ARG A 496 47.12 50.39 21.76
N GLU A 497 46.89 50.90 20.56
CA GLU A 497 47.71 51.96 19.99
C GLU A 497 47.52 53.27 20.77
N SER A 498 46.29 53.62 21.16
CA SER A 498 46.02 54.81 21.98
C SER A 498 46.61 54.73 23.40
N GLU A 499 46.60 53.54 24.02
CA GLU A 499 47.24 53.26 25.31
C GLU A 499 48.78 53.31 25.19
N SER A 500 49.33 52.89 24.06
CA SER A 500 50.77 53.01 23.80
C SER A 500 51.19 54.46 23.60
N GLU A 501 50.45 55.26 22.84
CA GLU A 501 50.78 56.68 22.61
C GLU A 501 50.68 57.55 23.88
N THR A 502 49.79 57.19 24.81
CA THR A 502 49.70 57.88 26.11
C THR A 502 50.86 57.55 27.06
N VAL A 503 51.51 56.39 26.91
CA VAL A 503 52.67 56.00 27.73
C VAL A 503 53.97 56.68 27.27
N TYR A 504 54.07 57.13 26.01
CA TYR A 504 55.25 57.86 25.52
C TYR A 504 55.23 59.38 25.76
N HIS A 505 54.15 59.92 26.33
CA HIS A 505 53.98 61.36 26.56
C HIS A 505 53.93 61.78 28.04
N VAL A 506 54.32 60.90 28.98
CA VAL A 506 54.46 61.22 30.43
C VAL A 506 55.92 61.33 30.85
#